data_AF-A0A9N8VCE6-F1
#
_entry.id   AF-A0A9N8VCE6-F1
#
_cell.length_a   1.000
_cell.length_b   1.000
_cell.length_c   1.000
_cell.angle_alpha   90.00
_cell.angle_beta   90.00
_cell.angle_gamma   90.00
#
_symmetry.space_group_name_H-M   'P 1'
#
loop_
_entity.id
_entity.type
_entity.pdbx_description
1 polymer ?
#
loop_
_entity_poly.entity_id
_entity_poly.type
_entity_poly.pdbx_seq_one_letter_code
_entity_poly.pdbx_strand_id
1 'polypeptide(L)'
;MNEIKDYVQDHLQQTPRVIWENIGTNYPNITEKQIYYWWLNLSQHLWKKDDNQIQSAIKIIESYTGIEIILTITDDEVTMISFGIIEIINRLGVNAVEIGIDATCMYSYLFLAKSFFKIQNASLY
;
A
#
# COMPACT_ATOMS: atom_id res chain seq x y z
N MET A 1 16.63 4.86 -25.76
CA MET A 1 16.66 5.16 -24.30
C MET A 1 15.39 5.88 -23.86
N ASN A 2 14.86 6.82 -24.65
CA ASN A 2 13.55 7.44 -24.38
C ASN A 2 12.40 6.42 -24.47
N GLU A 3 12.34 5.58 -25.50
CA GLU A 3 11.28 4.56 -25.66
C GLU A 3 11.06 3.66 -24.42
N ILE A 4 12.14 3.24 -23.76
CA ILE A 4 12.02 2.37 -22.58
C ILE A 4 11.50 3.16 -21.38
N LYS A 5 11.98 4.39 -21.21
CA LYS A 5 11.50 5.28 -20.15
C LYS A 5 10.03 5.61 -20.36
N ASP A 6 9.62 5.87 -21.60
CA ASP A 6 8.23 6.14 -21.98
C ASP A 6 7.37 4.90 -21.71
N TYR A 7 7.84 3.70 -22.08
CA TYR A 7 7.16 2.45 -21.74
C TYR A 7 6.99 2.27 -20.23
N VAL A 8 8.03 2.52 -19.44
CA VAL A 8 7.94 2.45 -17.96
C VAL A 8 6.91 3.45 -17.43
N GLN A 9 6.87 4.67 -17.99
CA GLN A 9 5.92 5.71 -17.59
C GLN A 9 4.47 5.31 -17.86
N ASP A 10 4.20 4.63 -18.98
CA ASP A 10 2.85 4.14 -19.32
C ASP A 10 2.40 2.93 -18.48
N HIS A 11 3.33 2.31 -17.74
CA HIS A 11 3.10 1.06 -16.99
C HIS A 11 3.45 1.17 -15.50
N LEU A 12 3.43 2.36 -14.91
CA LEU A 12 3.80 2.57 -13.49
C LEU A 12 2.96 1.76 -12.48
N GLN A 13 1.76 1.33 -12.86
CA GLN A 13 0.89 0.44 -12.09
C GLN A 13 1.43 -1.00 -11.95
N GLN A 14 2.39 -1.39 -12.78
CA GLN A 14 3.02 -2.71 -12.73
C GLN A 14 4.29 -2.69 -11.88
N THR A 15 4.73 -3.86 -11.42
CA THR A 15 6.02 -3.97 -10.72
C THR A 15 7.18 -3.87 -11.71
N PRO A 16 8.35 -3.35 -11.30
CA PRO A 16 9.53 -3.25 -12.16
C PRO A 16 9.92 -4.56 -12.84
N ARG A 17 9.75 -5.68 -12.14
CA ARG A 17 9.99 -7.03 -12.67
C ARG A 17 9.08 -7.35 -13.84
N VAL A 18 7.77 -7.12 -13.70
CA VAL A 18 6.79 -7.38 -14.76
C VAL A 18 7.07 -6.49 -15.97
N ILE A 19 7.38 -5.21 -15.76
CA ILE A 19 7.76 -4.29 -16.84
C ILE A 19 9.00 -4.81 -17.57
N TRP A 20 10.03 -5.24 -16.82
CA TRP A 20 11.26 -5.79 -17.40
C TRP A 20 11.01 -7.09 -18.18
N GLU A 21 10.21 -8.01 -17.66
CA GLU A 21 9.86 -9.26 -18.36
C GLU A 21 9.12 -8.97 -19.68
N ASN A 22 8.26 -7.94 -19.72
CA ASN A 22 7.50 -7.56 -20.92
C ASN A 22 8.36 -6.96 -22.05
N ILE A 23 9.48 -6.31 -21.72
CA ILE A 23 10.33 -5.62 -22.71
C ILE A 23 11.72 -6.25 -22.90
N GLY A 24 12.14 -7.10 -21.97
CA GLY A 24 13.50 -7.64 -21.92
C GLY A 24 13.86 -8.47 -23.16
N THR A 25 12.87 -9.08 -23.81
CA THR A 25 13.03 -9.80 -25.08
C THR A 25 13.38 -8.88 -26.26
N ASN A 26 12.84 -7.65 -26.27
CA ASN A 26 13.10 -6.66 -27.31
C ASN A 26 14.35 -5.82 -27.03
N TYR A 27 14.78 -5.74 -25.77
CA TYR A 27 15.92 -4.96 -25.32
C TYR A 27 16.85 -5.81 -24.43
N PRO A 28 17.65 -6.73 -25.00
CA PRO A 28 18.41 -7.73 -24.25
C PRO A 28 19.52 -7.15 -23.35
N ASN A 29 19.90 -5.90 -23.59
CA ASN A 29 20.94 -5.21 -22.79
C ASN A 29 20.37 -4.47 -21.58
N ILE A 30 19.05 -4.49 -21.38
CA ILE A 30 18.38 -3.81 -20.28
C ILE A 30 18.21 -4.75 -19.10
N THR A 31 18.64 -4.27 -17.95
CA THR A 31 18.53 -4.99 -16.68
C THR A 31 17.28 -4.56 -15.92
N GLU A 32 16.75 -5.47 -15.10
CA GLU A 32 15.66 -5.17 -14.16
C GLU A 32 16.00 -3.97 -13.26
N LYS A 33 17.28 -3.84 -12.86
CA LYS A 33 17.76 -2.73 -12.02
C LYS A 33 17.61 -1.37 -12.70
N GLN A 34 17.82 -1.28 -14.01
CA GLN A 34 17.61 -0.03 -14.77
C GLN A 34 16.12 0.31 -14.86
N ILE A 35 15.27 -0.70 -15.04
CA ILE A 35 13.80 -0.53 -15.01
C ILE A 35 13.33 -0.06 -13.64
N TYR A 36 13.81 -0.68 -12.57
CA TYR A 36 13.54 -0.25 -11.20
C TYR A 36 13.93 1.22 -10.99
N TYR A 37 15.12 1.62 -11.44
CA TYR A 37 15.58 3.01 -11.32
C TYR A 37 14.62 4.00 -11.99
N TRP A 38 14.18 3.74 -13.23
CA TRP A 38 13.22 4.62 -13.90
C TRP A 38 11.85 4.58 -13.25
N TRP A 39 11.34 3.39 -12.92
CA TRP A 39 10.06 3.23 -12.24
C TRP A 39 10.02 3.99 -10.92
N LEU A 40 11.08 3.91 -10.11
CA LEU A 40 11.16 4.63 -8.84
C LEU A 40 11.09 6.14 -9.04
N ASN A 41 11.93 6.68 -9.93
CA ASN A 41 11.98 8.13 -10.18
C ASN A 41 10.68 8.66 -10.80
N LEU A 42 10.07 7.88 -11.70
CA LEU A 42 8.84 8.25 -12.38
C LEU A 42 7.62 8.09 -11.47
N SER A 43 7.54 7.05 -10.64
CA SER A 43 6.40 6.81 -9.75
C SER A 43 6.40 7.68 -8.49
N GLN A 44 7.54 8.27 -8.11
CA GLN A 44 7.69 8.96 -6.82
C GLN A 44 6.64 10.05 -6.58
N HIS A 45 6.26 10.80 -7.61
CA HIS A 45 5.22 11.83 -7.49
C HIS A 45 3.81 11.27 -7.16
N LEU A 46 3.58 9.98 -7.42
CA LEU A 46 2.31 9.30 -7.11
C LEU A 46 2.18 9.03 -5.60
N TRP A 47 3.26 8.60 -4.94
CA TRP A 47 3.23 8.13 -3.55
C TRP A 47 4.01 8.99 -2.54
N LYS A 48 4.96 9.82 -2.96
CA LYS A 48 5.69 10.72 -2.07
C LYS A 48 4.99 12.09 -1.99
N LYS A 49 3.98 12.21 -1.12
CA LYS A 49 3.21 13.47 -0.89
C LYS A 49 3.77 14.32 0.25
N ASP A 50 4.76 13.79 0.96
CA ASP A 50 5.42 14.39 2.11
C ASP A 50 6.83 13.77 2.27
N ASP A 51 7.73 14.46 2.99
CA ASP A 51 9.03 13.88 3.33
C ASP A 51 8.91 12.83 4.44
N ASN A 52 7.90 12.95 5.30
CA ASN A 52 7.55 11.92 6.25
C ASN A 52 6.68 10.83 5.56
N GLN A 53 7.13 9.56 5.63
CA GLN A 53 6.46 8.45 4.96
C GLN A 53 5.04 8.19 5.48
N ILE A 54 4.82 8.34 6.80
CA ILE A 54 3.51 8.18 7.44
C ILE A 54 2.56 9.29 6.97
N GLN A 55 3.04 10.53 6.92
CA GLN A 55 2.25 11.65 6.39
C GLN A 55 1.94 11.50 4.90
N SER A 56 2.87 10.96 4.11
CA SER A 56 2.61 10.59 2.71
C SER A 56 1.48 9.57 2.61
N ALA A 57 1.53 8.50 3.40
CA ALA A 57 0.50 7.45 3.40
C ALA A 57 -0.88 8.00 3.80
N ILE A 58 -0.95 8.83 4.85
CA ILE A 58 -2.20 9.50 5.28
C ILE A 58 -2.78 10.32 4.13
N LYS A 59 -1.97 11.20 3.51
CA LYS A 59 -2.39 12.05 2.39
C LYS A 59 -2.90 11.23 1.18
N ILE A 60 -2.29 10.07 0.91
CA ILE A 60 -2.76 9.17 -0.14
C ILE A 60 -4.12 8.60 0.23
N ILE A 61 -4.27 8.06 1.44
CA ILE A 61 -5.53 7.44 1.89
C ILE A 61 -6.67 8.46 1.84
N GLU A 62 -6.44 9.67 2.37
CA GLU A 62 -7.41 10.77 2.38
C GLU A 62 -7.79 11.25 0.97
N SER A 63 -6.97 10.97 -0.05
CA SER A 63 -7.29 11.33 -1.44
C SER A 63 -8.32 10.40 -2.10
N TYR A 64 -8.64 9.26 -1.48
CA TYR A 64 -9.63 8.31 -1.98
C TYR A 64 -10.95 8.40 -1.22
N THR A 65 -12.06 8.37 -1.94
CA THR A 65 -13.38 8.20 -1.34
C THR A 65 -13.62 6.73 -0.98
N GLY A 66 -14.28 6.48 0.15
CA GLY A 66 -14.60 5.12 0.59
C GLY A 66 -13.46 4.37 1.28
N ILE A 67 -12.36 5.06 1.61
CA ILE A 67 -11.29 4.55 2.47
C ILE A 67 -11.21 5.42 3.72
N GLU A 68 -11.12 4.80 4.90
CA GLU A 68 -11.01 5.49 6.18
C GLU A 68 -9.78 5.02 6.95
N ILE A 69 -9.07 5.96 7.58
CA ILE A 69 -8.01 5.63 8.53
C ILE A 69 -8.69 5.20 9.83
N ILE A 70 -8.43 3.98 10.27
CA ILE A 70 -9.02 3.39 11.47
C ILE A 70 -8.14 3.69 12.69
N LEU A 71 -6.83 3.59 12.52
CA LEU A 71 -5.89 3.66 13.64
C LEU A 71 -4.49 4.08 13.16
N THR A 72 -3.85 4.94 13.94
CA THR A 72 -2.41 5.23 13.83
C THR A 72 -1.77 4.93 15.18
N ILE A 73 -0.87 3.94 15.22
CA ILE A 73 -0.12 3.57 16.44
C ILE A 73 1.32 3.98 16.22
N THR A 74 1.89 4.69 17.18
CA THR A 74 3.32 4.94 17.26
C THR A 74 3.82 4.27 18.54
N ASP A 75 4.70 3.28 18.37
CA ASP A 75 5.46 2.64 19.44
C ASP A 75 6.94 2.84 19.13
N ASP A 76 7.77 3.18 20.11
CA ASP A 76 9.17 3.62 20.06
C ASP A 76 9.89 3.68 18.68
N GLU A 77 9.95 2.59 17.92
CA GLU A 77 10.64 2.47 16.62
C GLU A 77 9.73 2.27 15.39
N VAL A 78 8.44 2.00 15.59
CA VAL A 78 7.49 1.64 14.54
C VAL A 78 6.25 2.53 14.60
N THR A 79 5.90 3.13 13.46
CA THR A 79 4.60 3.77 13.26
C THR A 79 3.79 2.96 12.28
N MET A 80 2.59 2.55 12.69
CA MET A 80 1.65 1.76 11.89
C MET A 80 0.40 2.60 11.58
N ILE A 81 -0.06 2.53 10.34
CA ILE A 81 -1.35 3.06 9.90
C ILE A 81 -2.23 1.89 9.50
N SER A 82 -3.43 1.84 10.05
CA SER A 82 -4.50 0.93 9.64
C SER A 82 -5.58 1.72 8.91
N PHE A 83 -6.03 1.21 7.77
CA PHE A 83 -7.12 1.80 7.00
C PHE A 83 -8.11 0.71 6.56
N GLY A 84 -9.37 1.10 6.39
CA GLY A 84 -10.44 0.24 5.93
C GLY A 84 -10.99 0.72 4.60
N ILE A 85 -11.29 -0.22 3.70
CA ILE A 85 -12.05 0.05 2.48
C ILE A 85 -13.52 -0.26 2.78
N ILE A 86 -14.34 0.78 2.92
CA ILE A 86 -15.73 0.69 3.41
C ILE A 86 -16.55 -0.30 2.59
N GLU A 87 -16.39 -0.29 1.26
CA GLU A 87 -17.10 -1.19 0.37
C GLU A 87 -16.78 -2.66 0.66
N ILE A 88 -15.52 -2.99 0.92
CA ILE A 88 -15.09 -4.36 1.24
C ILE A 88 -15.65 -4.77 2.60
N ILE A 89 -15.56 -3.89 3.60
CA ILE A 89 -16.09 -4.13 4.95
C ILE A 89 -17.59 -4.43 4.89
N ASN A 90 -18.35 -3.59 4.17
CA ASN A 90 -19.79 -3.76 4.01
C ASN A 90 -20.15 -5.07 3.28
N ARG A 91 -19.38 -5.45 2.25
CA ARG A 91 -19.60 -6.70 1.50
C ARG A 91 -19.28 -7.95 2.31
N LEU A 92 -18.28 -7.89 3.19
CA LEU A 92 -17.89 -9.03 4.01
C LEU A 92 -18.95 -9.36 5.08
N GLY A 93 -19.81 -8.40 5.45
CA GLY A 93 -20.94 -8.63 6.36
C GLY A 93 -20.53 -9.07 7.77
N VAL A 94 -19.25 -8.94 8.12
CA VAL A 94 -18.68 -9.24 9.43
C VAL A 94 -18.15 -7.94 10.05
N ASN A 95 -18.22 -7.86 11.38
CA ASN A 95 -17.45 -6.91 12.16
C ASN A 95 -15.96 -7.24 11.97
N ALA A 96 -15.36 -6.78 10.87
CA ALA A 96 -13.94 -6.94 10.60
C ALA A 96 -13.16 -6.12 11.62
N VAL A 97 -12.40 -6.80 12.48
CA VAL A 97 -11.72 -6.15 13.61
C VAL A 97 -10.33 -5.64 13.21
N GLU A 98 -9.63 -6.32 12.29
CA GLU A 98 -8.32 -5.90 11.77
C GLU A 98 -7.97 -6.71 10.50
N ILE A 99 -7.34 -6.07 9.51
CA ILE A 99 -6.69 -6.77 8.39
C ILE A 99 -5.22 -6.35 8.42
N GLY A 100 -4.36 -7.17 9.02
CA GLY A 100 -2.92 -6.98 8.97
C GLY A 100 -2.36 -7.54 7.66
N ILE A 101 -1.67 -6.70 6.88
CA ILE A 101 -0.92 -7.13 5.70
C ILE A 101 0.56 -6.89 5.99
N ASP A 102 1.29 -7.97 6.25
CA ASP A 102 2.74 -7.94 6.40
C ASP A 102 3.40 -8.05 5.01
N ALA A 103 4.02 -6.95 4.56
CA ALA A 103 4.72 -6.88 3.27
C ALA A 103 6.07 -7.62 3.26
N THR A 104 6.59 -8.03 4.43
CA THR A 104 7.87 -8.73 4.59
C THR A 104 7.73 -10.24 4.78
N CYS A 105 6.51 -10.77 4.96
CA CYS A 105 6.32 -12.21 5.08
C CYS A 105 6.20 -12.89 3.72
N MET A 106 7.08 -13.85 3.44
CA MET A 106 7.07 -14.71 2.23
C MET A 106 5.84 -15.63 2.14
N TYR A 107 4.96 -15.59 3.15
CA TYR A 107 3.71 -16.32 3.23
C TYR A 107 2.57 -15.33 3.53
N SER A 108 1.54 -15.31 2.69
CA SER A 108 0.33 -14.52 2.90
C SER A 108 -0.49 -15.13 4.05
N TYR A 109 -0.18 -14.77 5.30
CA TYR A 109 -1.04 -15.10 6.43
C TYR A 109 -2.13 -14.03 6.57
N LEU A 110 -3.38 -14.43 6.36
CA LEU A 110 -4.53 -13.63 6.75
C LEU A 110 -4.67 -13.76 8.27
N PHE A 111 -4.15 -12.80 9.04
CA PHE A 111 -4.41 -12.75 10.47
C PHE A 111 -5.81 -12.18 10.71
N LEU A 112 -6.77 -13.07 10.99
CA LEU A 112 -8.05 -12.70 11.60
C LEU A 112 -7.88 -12.74 13.12
N ALA A 113 -7.41 -11.65 13.71
CA ALA A 113 -7.35 -11.52 15.17
C ALA A 113 -8.77 -11.31 15.72
N LYS A 114 -9.24 -12.25 16.56
CA LYS A 114 -10.49 -12.13 17.29
C LYS A 114 -10.22 -11.43 18.62
N SER A 115 -10.14 -10.11 18.61
CA SER A 115 -9.99 -9.33 19.85
C SER A 115 -11.37 -9.09 20.48
N PHE A 116 -11.60 -9.73 21.62
CA PHE A 116 -12.74 -9.45 22.50
C PHE A 116 -12.63 -8.01 23.03
N PHE A 117 -13.47 -7.09 22.56
CA PHE A 117 -13.82 -5.91 23.35
C PHE A 117 -15.19 -6.13 23.99
N LYS A 118 -15.11 -6.40 25.29
CA LYS A 118 -16.21 -6.39 26.25
C LYS A 118 -16.78 -4.98 26.26
N ILE A 119 -18.03 -4.82 25.83
CA ILE A 119 -18.82 -3.62 26.12
C ILE A 119 -18.89 -3.52 27.65
N GLN A 120 -18.16 -2.57 28.24
CA GLN A 120 -18.55 -2.03 29.53
C GLN A 120 -19.36 -0.79 29.25
N ASN A 121 -20.69 -0.95 29.37
CA ASN A 121 -21.59 0.15 29.63
C ASN A 121 -21.06 0.94 30.83
N ALA A 122 -20.85 2.22 30.63
CA ALA A 122 -21.04 3.21 31.68
C ALA A 122 -21.89 4.34 31.08
N SER A 123 -23.21 4.09 31.08
CA SER A 123 -24.15 5.15 31.44
C SER A 123 -23.65 5.80 32.72
N LEU A 124 -23.65 7.12 32.79
CA LEU A 124 -24.24 7.87 33.89
C LEU A 124 -24.38 9.34 33.46
N TYR A 125 -25.58 9.86 33.74
CA TYR A 125 -25.88 11.28 33.91
C TYR A 125 -24.96 11.91 34.97
#